data_AF-A0AAE0KE03-F1
#
_entry.id   AF-A0AAE0KE03-F1
#
_cell.length_a   1.000
_cell.length_b   1.000
_cell.length_c   1.000
_cell.angle_alpha   90.00
_cell.angle_beta   90.00
_cell.angle_gamma   90.00
#
_symmetry.space_group_name_H-M   'P 1'
#
loop_
_entity.id
_entity.type
_entity.pdbx_description
1 polymer ?
#
loop_
_entity_poly.entity_id
_entity_poly.type
_entity_poly.pdbx_seq_one_letter_code
_entity_poly.pdbx_strand_id
1 'polypeptide(L)'
;MGTAADRRRQGLASELLVYMQEQARSDGRPLWLEATTKYSRDLYLKYGFTIVGEAVLGKGKVGPDGLKKKGGEGITTWLMFWRP
;
A
#
# COMPACT_ATOMS: atom_id res chain seq x y z
N MET A 1 -1.49 -5.51 1.17
CA MET A 1 -2.47 -6.32 1.92
C MET A 1 -3.59 -6.76 1.00
N GLY A 2 -4.13 -7.96 1.20
CA GLY A 2 -5.25 -8.49 0.44
C GLY A 2 -6.40 -8.91 1.36
N THR A 3 -7.63 -8.78 0.86
CA THR A 3 -8.83 -9.32 1.51
C THR A 3 -9.51 -10.25 0.52
N ALA A 4 -9.92 -11.44 0.98
CA ALA A 4 -10.68 -12.41 0.20
C ALA A 4 -11.87 -11.72 -0.48
N ALA A 5 -12.15 -12.07 -1.73
CA ALA A 5 -13.04 -11.28 -2.60
C ALA A 5 -14.45 -11.14 -2.03
N ASP A 6 -14.98 -12.23 -1.46
CA ASP A 6 -16.26 -12.37 -0.78
C ASP A 6 -16.31 -11.67 0.60
N ARG A 7 -15.14 -11.25 1.12
CA ARG A 7 -15.00 -10.57 2.43
C ARG A 7 -14.59 -9.09 2.31
N ARG A 8 -14.53 -8.54 1.11
CA ARG A 8 -14.17 -7.13 0.89
C ARG A 8 -15.24 -6.17 1.44
N ARG A 9 -14.84 -4.92 1.67
CA ARG A 9 -15.68 -3.82 2.18
C ARG A 9 -16.25 -4.02 3.59
N GLN A 10 -15.70 -4.96 4.35
CA GLN A 10 -16.06 -5.21 5.75
C GLN A 10 -15.11 -4.54 6.74
N GLY A 11 -14.18 -3.68 6.29
CA GLY A 11 -13.20 -3.02 7.17
C GLY A 11 -12.00 -3.88 7.58
N LEU A 12 -11.89 -5.13 7.12
CA LEU A 12 -10.82 -6.05 7.55
C LEU A 12 -9.39 -5.53 7.33
N ALA A 13 -9.13 -4.83 6.23
CA ALA A 13 -7.82 -4.21 6.00
C ALA A 13 -7.53 -3.08 6.98
N SER A 14 -8.57 -2.34 7.39
CA SER A 14 -8.49 -1.28 8.40
C SER A 14 -8.22 -1.87 9.78
N GLU A 15 -8.92 -2.95 10.17
CA GLU A 15 -8.68 -3.63 11.45
C GLU A 15 -7.26 -4.17 11.54
N LEU A 16 -6.76 -4.80 10.46
CA LEU A 16 -5.39 -5.27 10.40
C LEU A 16 -4.37 -4.12 10.53
N LEU A 17 -4.63 -2.96 9.92
CA LEU A 17 -3.77 -1.77 10.07
C LEU A 17 -3.71 -1.28 11.51
N VAL A 18 -4.87 -1.17 12.18
CA VAL A 18 -4.93 -0.73 13.58
C VAL A 18 -4.15 -1.68 14.47
N TYR A 19 -4.37 -2.98 14.31
CA TYR A 19 -3.62 -4.01 15.04
C TYR A 19 -2.10 -3.86 14.81
N MET A 20 -1.66 -3.67 13.56
CA MET A 20 -0.23 -3.49 13.26
C MET A 20 0.34 -2.21 13.86
N GLN A 21 -0.42 -1.12 13.90
CA GLN A 21 -0.01 0.13 14.55
C GLN A 21 0.11 -0.02 16.07
N GLU A 22 -0.78 -0.79 16.70
CA GLU A 22 -0.70 -1.12 18.13
C GLU A 22 0.57 -1.92 18.46
N GLN A 23 0.87 -2.95 17.66
CA GLN A 23 2.12 -3.72 17.80
C GLN A 23 3.35 -2.83 17.60
N ALA A 24 3.33 -1.98 16.57
CA ALA A 24 4.43 -1.07 16.26
C ALA A 24 4.66 -0.04 17.39
N ARG A 25 3.60 0.46 18.04
CA ARG A 25 3.73 1.31 19.25
C ARG A 25 4.36 0.56 20.41
N SER A 26 3.90 -0.67 20.67
CA SER A 26 4.46 -1.52 21.73
C SER A 26 5.95 -1.75 21.53
N ASP A 27 6.38 -1.94 20.28
CA ASP A 27 7.77 -2.20 19.93
C ASP A 27 8.61 -0.92 19.76
N GLY A 28 7.99 0.25 19.79
CA GLY A 28 8.65 1.54 19.52
C GLY A 28 9.20 1.66 18.09
N ARG A 29 8.58 0.98 17.12
CA ARG A 29 9.06 0.89 15.73
C ARG A 29 8.08 1.54 14.75
N PRO A 30 8.58 2.11 13.64
CA PRO A 30 7.72 2.60 12.57
C PRO A 30 7.18 1.48 11.70
N LEU A 31 6.19 1.80 10.88
CA LEU A 31 5.70 0.94 9.79
C LEU A 31 6.11 1.52 8.43
N TRP A 32 6.57 0.64 7.55
CA TRP A 32 6.85 0.91 6.14
C TRP A 32 5.98 0.02 5.26
N LEU A 33 5.47 0.57 4.17
CA LEU A 33 4.79 -0.21 3.14
C LEU A 33 4.83 0.48 1.78
N GLU A 34 4.51 -0.30 0.76
CA GLU A 34 4.28 0.16 -0.59
C GLU A 34 2.81 0.00 -1.00
N ALA A 35 2.16 1.09 -1.39
CA ALA A 35 0.86 1.04 -2.03
C ALA A 35 1.03 0.93 -3.55
N THR A 36 0.38 -0.04 -4.18
CA THR A 36 0.37 -0.22 -5.64
C THR A 36 -0.97 0.13 -6.28
N THR A 37 -1.96 0.54 -5.47
CA THR A 37 -3.24 1.05 -5.95
C THR A 37 -3.57 2.36 -5.25
N LYS A 38 -4.28 3.26 -5.94
CA LYS A 38 -4.76 4.51 -5.35
C LYS A 38 -5.65 4.26 -4.14
N TYR A 39 -6.51 3.23 -4.21
CA TYR A 39 -7.38 2.84 -3.11
C TYR A 39 -6.58 2.49 -1.84
N SER A 40 -5.55 1.65 -1.95
CA SER A 40 -4.70 1.30 -0.82
C SER A 40 -3.93 2.51 -0.30
N ARG A 41 -3.37 3.34 -1.18
CA ARG A 41 -2.69 4.58 -0.79
C ARG A 41 -3.60 5.47 0.05
N ASP A 42 -4.81 5.72 -0.41
CA ASP A 42 -5.76 6.61 0.27
C ASP A 42 -6.24 6.02 1.60
N LEU A 43 -6.39 4.70 1.67
CA LEU A 43 -6.61 4.01 2.94
C LEU A 43 -5.45 4.30 3.91
N TYR A 44 -4.20 4.10 3.50
CA TYR A 44 -3.06 4.30 4.40
C TYR A 44 -2.89 5.77 4.83
N LEU A 45 -3.14 6.73 3.93
CA LEU A 45 -3.18 8.16 4.26
C LEU A 45 -4.18 8.45 5.38
N LYS A 46 -5.39 7.86 5.32
CA LYS A 46 -6.40 7.99 6.37
C LYS A 46 -5.93 7.47 7.74
N TYR A 47 -5.03 6.48 7.75
CA TYR A 47 -4.45 5.91 8.98
C TYR A 47 -3.13 6.60 9.40
N GLY A 48 -2.83 7.77 8.84
CA GLY A 48 -1.71 8.60 9.25
C GLY A 48 -0.37 8.23 8.62
N PHE A 49 -0.35 7.36 7.62
CA PHE A 49 0.85 7.16 6.82
C PHE A 49 1.11 8.43 5.99
N THR A 50 2.39 8.70 5.74
CA THR A 50 2.86 9.76 4.86
C THR A 50 3.50 9.14 3.62
N ILE A 51 3.34 9.78 2.45
CA ILE A 51 4.07 9.40 1.25
C ILE A 51 5.48 9.99 1.37
N VAL A 52 6.49 9.12 1.31
CA VAL A 52 7.91 9.51 1.38
C VAL A 52 8.64 9.33 0.05
N GLY A 53 7.99 8.72 -0.93
CA GLY A 53 8.50 8.59 -2.28
C GLY A 53 7.47 7.98 -3.24
N GLU A 54 7.72 8.16 -4.52
CA GLU A 54 6.95 7.53 -5.60
C GLU A 54 7.92 6.90 -6.60
N ALA A 55 7.58 5.71 -7.08
CA ALA A 55 8.33 5.00 -8.11
C ALA A 55 7.39 4.39 -9.15
N VAL A 56 7.85 4.28 -10.40
CA VAL A 56 7.14 3.56 -11.46
C VAL A 56 7.91 2.29 -11.80
N LEU A 57 7.41 1.15 -11.34
CA LEU A 57 8.05 -0.14 -11.53
C LEU A 57 7.74 -0.68 -12.94
N GLY A 58 8.77 -1.19 -13.62
CA GLY A 58 8.60 -1.86 -14.90
C GLY A 58 8.14 -0.96 -16.06
N LYS A 59 8.35 0.36 -15.96
CA LYS A 59 8.05 1.31 -17.06
C LYS A 59 8.63 0.82 -18.39
N GLY A 60 7.81 0.82 -19.43
CA GLY A 60 8.13 0.33 -20.77
C GLY A 60 8.08 -1.21 -20.92
N LYS A 61 7.95 -1.96 -19.82
CA LYS A 61 7.98 -3.43 -19.80
C LYS A 61 6.66 -4.07 -19.36
N VAL A 62 5.89 -3.42 -18.49
CA VAL A 62 4.63 -3.95 -17.95
C VAL A 62 3.50 -2.92 -17.99
N GLY A 63 2.25 -3.39 -18.05
CA GLY A 63 1.05 -2.59 -17.89
C GLY A 63 0.74 -2.30 -16.41
N PRO A 64 -0.37 -1.58 -16.14
CA PRO A 64 -0.78 -1.22 -14.78
C PRO A 64 -1.20 -2.43 -13.92
N ASP A 65 -1.49 -3.57 -14.54
CA ASP A 65 -1.79 -4.86 -13.90
C ASP A 65 -0.52 -5.68 -13.58
N GLY A 66 0.66 -5.19 -13.97
CA GLY A 66 1.93 -5.89 -13.82
C GLY A 66 2.20 -6.95 -14.89
N LEU A 67 1.31 -7.13 -15.86
CA LEU A 67 1.52 -8.05 -16.97
C LEU A 67 2.42 -7.43 -18.04
N LYS A 68 3.16 -8.25 -18.78
CA LYS A 68 4.07 -7.79 -19.83
C LYS A 68 3.31 -6.97 -20.88
N LYS A 69 3.78 -5.76 -21.13
CA LYS A 69 3.25 -4.85 -22.15
C LYS A 69 4.41 -4.02 -22.70
N LYS A 70 4.74 -4.20 -23.97
CA LYS A 70 5.78 -3.40 -24.64
C LYS A 70 5.35 -1.93 -24.65
N GLY A 71 6.21 -1.04 -24.15
CA GLY A 71 5.86 0.37 -23.98
C GLY A 71 4.82 0.61 -22.88
N GLY A 72 4.60 -0.37 -22.00
CA GLY A 72 3.63 -0.29 -20.93
C GLY A 72 3.95 0.80 -19.91
N GLU A 73 2.91 1.27 -19.23
CA GLU A 73 2.93 2.40 -18.32
C GLU A 73 3.75 2.11 -17.05
N GLY A 74 3.91 0.84 -16.70
CA GLY A 74 4.44 0.39 -15.41
C GLY A 74 3.40 0.45 -14.30
N ILE A 75 3.83 0.11 -13.09
CA ILE A 75 3.01 0.16 -11.88
C ILE A 75 3.51 1.32 -11.01
N THR A 76 2.66 2.32 -10.79
CA THR A 76 2.93 3.35 -9.80
C THR A 76 2.89 2.75 -8.40
N THR A 77 3.94 3.01 -7.64
CA THR A 77 4.11 2.55 -6.27
C THR A 77 4.39 3.75 -5.38
N TRP A 78 3.59 3.91 -4.32
CA TRP A 78 3.81 4.93 -3.30
C TRP A 78 4.51 4.29 -2.10
N LEU A 79 5.69 4.80 -1.80
CA LEU A 79 6.47 4.43 -0.62
C LEU A 79 5.89 5.21 0.55
N MET A 80 5.40 4.51 1.58
CA MET A 80 4.66 5.13 2.66
C MET A 80 5.21 4.74 4.02
N PHE A 81 5.21 5.71 4.91
CA PHE A 81 5.81 5.59 6.23
C PHE A 81 4.89 6.12 7.32
N TRP A 82 4.80 5.38 8.43
CA TRP A 82 4.04 5.75 9.61
C TRP A 82 4.90 5.69 10.87
N ARG A 83 4.68 6.63 11.79
CA ARG A 83 5.37 6.74 13.08
C ARG A 83 4.41 6.45 14.23
N PRO A 84 4.86 5.71 15.27
CA PRO A 84 4.07 5.41 16.46
C PRO A 84 3.65 6.64 17.27
#